data_AF-A0AB38PBF0-F1
#
_entry.id   AF-A0AB38PBF0-F1
#
_cell.length_a   1.000
_cell.length_b   1.000
_cell.length_c   1.000
_cell.angle_alpha   90.00
_cell.angle_beta   90.00
_cell.angle_gamma   90.00
#
_symmetry.space_group_name_H-M   'P 1'
#
loop_
_entity.id
_entity.type
_entity.pdbx_description
1 polymer ?
#
loop_
_entity_poly.entity_id
_entity_poly.type
_entity_poly.pdbx_seq_one_letter_code
_entity_poly.pdbx_strand_id
1 'polypeptide(L)'
;MLHDIATVKKNIEEYRKNKRQSNIEVVDTSIEDFFSLDTNVSDEVQTLNVENHVYINNLIDEVNLVATDREFSVFWLIISGRELNDIAKIFNLTVQRIRQIFDETIEKLFY
;
A
#
# COMPACT_ATOMS: atom_id res chain seq x y z
N MET A 1 14.62 2.72 8.32
CA MET A 1 14.53 2.22 9.72
C MET A 1 15.23 0.86 9.80
N LEU A 2 15.51 0.25 10.95
CA LEU A 2 15.92 -1.16 10.94
C LEU A 2 14.65 -2.00 10.82
N HIS A 3 14.39 -2.53 9.63
CA HIS A 3 13.19 -3.32 9.37
C HIS A 3 13.42 -4.78 9.76
N ASP A 4 12.35 -5.56 9.93
CA ASP A 4 12.38 -7.01 9.77
C ASP A 4 11.16 -7.45 8.94
N ILE A 5 11.27 -8.56 8.21
CA ILE A 5 10.24 -9.02 7.27
C ILE A 5 8.90 -9.25 7.98
N ALA A 6 8.90 -9.73 9.23
CA ALA A 6 7.67 -10.01 9.97
C ALA A 6 6.97 -8.71 10.38
N THR A 7 7.73 -7.71 10.84
CA THR A 7 7.22 -6.37 11.17
C THR A 7 6.66 -5.67 9.95
N VAL A 8 7.35 -5.71 8.80
CA VAL A 8 6.83 -5.12 7.56
C VAL A 8 5.51 -5.78 7.14
N LYS A 9 5.46 -7.12 7.14
CA LYS A 9 4.24 -7.86 6.78
C LYS A 9 3.08 -7.54 7.72
N LYS A 10 3.32 -7.49 9.03
CA LYS A 10 2.31 -7.14 10.05
C LYS A 10 1.74 -5.74 9.82
N ASN A 11 2.60 -4.74 9.62
CA ASN A 11 2.16 -3.36 9.38
C ASN A 11 1.34 -3.23 8.08
N ILE A 12 1.72 -3.94 7.02
CA ILE A 12 0.94 -3.98 5.77
C ILE A 12 -0.43 -4.61 6.00
N GLU A 13 -0.53 -5.69 6.77
CA GLU A 13 -1.81 -6.33 7.09
C GLU A 13 -2.73 -5.39 7.89
N GLU A 14 -2.20 -4.72 8.92
CA GLU A 14 -2.96 -3.76 9.72
C GLU A 14 -3.41 -2.56 8.88
N TYR A 15 -2.52 -2.02 8.04
CA TYR A 15 -2.84 -0.94 7.10
C TYR A 15 -4.02 -1.31 6.18
N ARG A 16 -4.01 -2.53 5.62
CA ARG A 16 -5.10 -3.00 4.75
C ARG A 16 -6.41 -3.20 5.49
N LYS A 17 -6.39 -3.68 6.75
CA LYS A 17 -7.60 -3.83 7.56
C LYS A 17 -8.26 -2.48 7.81
N ASN A 18 -7.46 -1.47 8.20
CA ASN A 18 -7.94 -0.11 8.44
C ASN A 18 -8.55 0.49 7.16
N LYS A 19 -7.90 0.30 6.01
CA LYS A 19 -8.41 0.77 4.71
C LYS A 19 -9.70 0.08 4.24
N ARG A 20 -9.98 -1.14 4.70
CA ARG A 20 -11.24 -1.86 4.40
C ARG A 20 -12.40 -1.46 5.31
N GLN A 21 -12.11 -0.92 6.50
CA GLN A 21 -13.12 -0.48 7.47
C GLN A 21 -13.65 0.93 7.21
N SER A 22 -12.97 1.73 6.38
CA SER A 22 -13.57 2.93 5.83
C SER A 22 -14.67 2.53 4.84
N ASN A 23 -15.94 2.62 5.25
CA ASN A 23 -17.09 2.59 4.36
C ASN A 23 -17.01 3.81 3.43
N ILE A 24 -16.16 3.74 2.41
CA ILE A 24 -16.09 4.77 1.39
C ILE A 24 -17.27 4.51 0.46
N GLU A 25 -18.39 5.20 0.69
CA GLU A 25 -19.42 5.33 -0.34
C GLU A 25 -18.75 5.93 -1.58
N VAL A 26 -18.73 5.17 -2.68
CA VAL A 26 -18.29 5.69 -3.96
C VAL A 26 -19.42 6.60 -4.45
N VAL A 27 -19.33 7.88 -4.10
CA VAL A 27 -20.18 8.91 -4.69
C VAL A 27 -19.72 9.07 -6.14
N ASP A 28 -20.63 8.79 -7.08
CA ASP A 28 -20.41 9.00 -8.51
C ASP A 28 -20.44 10.51 -8.78
N THR A 29 -19.30 11.14 -8.55
CA THR A 29 -19.10 12.59 -8.66
C THR A 29 -18.47 12.90 -10.02
N SER A 30 -19.02 13.87 -10.75
CA SER A 30 -18.41 14.34 -12.01
C SER A 30 -17.03 14.97 -11.76
N ILE A 31 -16.17 15.05 -12.78
CA ILE A 31 -14.82 15.64 -12.64
C ILE A 31 -14.92 17.10 -12.16
N GLU A 32 -15.89 17.87 -12.66
CA GLU A 32 -16.16 19.24 -12.22
C GLU A 32 -16.62 19.32 -10.75
N ASP A 33 -17.44 18.38 -10.28
CA ASP A 33 -17.92 18.35 -8.89
C ASP A 33 -16.84 17.87 -7.92
N PHE A 34 -15.87 17.06 -8.38
CA PHE A 34 -14.74 16.56 -7.58
C PHE A 34 -13.85 17.69 -7.05
N PHE A 35 -13.65 18.74 -7.85
CA PHE A 35 -12.87 19.92 -7.46
C PHE A 35 -13.72 21.02 -6.80
N SER A 36 -15.04 20.83 -6.73
CA SER A 36 -16.00 21.78 -6.15
C SER A 36 -16.43 21.37 -4.73
N LEU A 37 -15.58 20.65 -4.01
CA LEU A 37 -15.86 20.16 -2.66
C LEU A 37 -16.19 21.35 -1.73
N ASP A 38 -17.46 21.43 -1.36
CA ASP A 38 -18.01 22.34 -0.38
C ASP A 38 -17.26 22.13 0.95
N THR A 39 -16.67 23.18 1.51
CA THR A 39 -15.78 23.14 2.70
C THR A 39 -16.50 22.79 4.01
N ASN A 40 -17.75 22.32 3.93
CA ASN A 40 -18.60 21.97 5.07
C ASN A 40 -18.67 20.44 5.29
N VAL A 41 -17.61 19.72 4.97
CA VAL A 41 -17.48 18.32 5.38
C VAL A 41 -17.23 18.34 6.89
N SER A 42 -18.18 17.82 7.67
CA SER A 42 -17.97 17.56 9.09
C SER A 42 -16.65 16.81 9.24
N ASP A 43 -15.78 17.27 10.14
CA ASP A 43 -14.60 16.54 10.58
C ASP A 43 -15.08 15.26 11.29
N GLU A 44 -15.58 14.28 10.53
CA GLU A 44 -15.57 12.91 10.97
C GLU A 44 -14.11 12.59 11.15
N VAL A 45 -13.66 12.70 12.41
CA VAL A 45 -12.38 12.20 12.87
C VAL A 45 -12.44 10.70 12.63
N GLN A 46 -12.15 10.29 11.41
CA GLN A 46 -11.78 8.92 11.12
C GLN A 46 -10.59 8.70 12.04
N THR A 47 -10.77 7.83 13.03
CA THR A 47 -9.68 7.30 13.84
C THR A 47 -8.84 6.39 12.94
N LEU A 48 -8.26 6.97 11.89
CA LEU A 48 -7.20 6.38 11.11
C LEU A 48 -6.05 6.21 12.10
N ASN A 49 -5.55 4.99 12.21
CA ASN A 49 -4.36 4.73 12.99
C ASN A 49 -3.17 5.43 12.30
N VAL A 50 -2.97 6.71 12.63
CA VAL A 50 -2.03 7.64 11.96
C VAL A 50 -0.62 7.07 11.95
N GLU A 51 -0.24 6.34 13.00
CA GLU A 51 1.08 5.72 13.14
C GLU A 51 1.35 4.69 12.03
N ASN A 52 0.36 3.85 11.69
CA ASN A 52 0.51 2.87 10.60
C ASN A 52 0.59 3.54 9.22
N HIS A 53 -0.14 4.64 9.01
CA HIS A 53 -0.06 5.40 7.75
C HIS A 53 1.31 6.08 7.58
N VAL A 54 1.83 6.70 8.64
CA VAL A 54 3.17 7.31 8.64
C VAL A 54 4.24 6.26 8.39
N TYR A 55 4.14 5.09 9.02
CA TYR A 55 5.06 3.98 8.78
C TYR A 55 5.06 3.52 7.33
N ILE A 56 3.87 3.31 6.74
CA ILE A 56 3.76 2.85 5.34
C ILE A 56 4.28 3.90 4.37
N ASN A 57 4.03 5.19 4.60
CA ASN A 57 4.58 6.26 3.78
C ASN A 57 6.11 6.27 3.80
N ASN A 58 6.71 6.21 4.99
CA ASN A 58 8.17 6.12 5.10
C ASN A 58 8.71 4.86 4.43
N LEU A 59 8.03 3.71 4.58
CA LEU A 59 8.42 2.47 3.93
C LEU A 59 8.35 2.58 2.39
N ILE A 60 7.35 3.26 1.84
CA ILE A 60 7.24 3.51 0.40
C ILE A 60 8.46 4.32 -0.09
N ASP A 61 8.83 5.38 0.63
CA ASP A 61 9.98 6.21 0.28
C ASP A 61 11.29 5.41 0.35
N GLU A 62 11.48 4.61 1.40
CA GLU A 62 12.67 3.76 1.56
C GLU A 62 12.76 2.70 0.44
N VAL A 63 11.65 2.03 0.10
CA VAL A 63 11.62 1.05 -1.01
C VAL A 63 11.90 1.74 -2.35
N ASN A 64 11.35 2.95 -2.58
CA ASN A 64 11.56 3.69 -3.82
C ASN A 64 13.02 4.04 -4.08
N LEU A 65 13.83 4.18 -3.03
CA LEU A 65 15.26 4.49 -3.15
C LEU A 65 16.12 3.27 -3.53
N VAL A 66 15.72 2.06 -3.15
CA VAL A 66 16.55 0.85 -3.28
C VAL A 66 16.03 -0.16 -4.30
N ALA A 67 14.74 -0.09 -4.63
CA ALA A 67 14.08 -1.03 -5.52
C ALA A 67 14.23 -0.63 -6.99
N THR A 68 14.27 -1.62 -7.86
CA THR A 68 14.02 -1.43 -9.29
C THR A 68 12.55 -1.14 -9.54
N ASP A 69 12.20 -0.56 -10.70
CA ASP A 69 10.80 -0.28 -11.07
C ASP A 69 9.89 -1.51 -10.94
N ARG A 70 10.41 -2.70 -11.28
CA ARG A 70 9.69 -3.97 -11.18
C ARG A 70 9.40 -4.35 -9.73
N GLU A 71 10.42 -4.25 -8.88
CA GLU A 71 10.34 -4.57 -7.44
C GLU A 71 9.39 -3.60 -6.74
N PHE A 72 9.53 -2.30 -7.00
CA PHE A 72 8.65 -1.26 -6.48
C PHE A 72 7.20 -1.48 -6.92
N SER A 73 6.96 -1.80 -8.21
CA SER A 73 5.62 -2.06 -8.71
C SER A 73 4.96 -3.27 -8.03
N VAL A 74 5.71 -4.36 -7.83
CA VAL A 74 5.22 -5.54 -7.10
C VAL A 74 4.91 -5.19 -5.64
N PHE A 75 5.81 -4.46 -4.97
CA PHE A 75 5.61 -3.99 -3.61
C PHE A 75 4.33 -3.12 -3.50
N TRP A 76 4.17 -2.13 -4.37
CA TRP A 76 3.02 -1.23 -4.40
C TRP A 76 1.67 -1.96 -4.58
N LEU A 77 1.62 -2.90 -5.54
CA LEU A 77 0.42 -3.70 -5.80
C LEU A 77 0.07 -4.59 -4.62
N ILE A 78 1.08 -5.11 -3.91
CA ILE A 78 0.87 -5.85 -2.68
C ILE A 78 0.29 -4.91 -1.63
N ILE A 79 0.96 -3.81 -1.24
CA ILE A 79 0.47 -2.95 -0.14
C ILE A 79 -0.92 -2.34 -0.41
N SER A 80 -1.26 -2.07 -1.68
CA SER A 80 -2.59 -1.59 -2.09
C SER A 80 -3.70 -2.63 -1.94
N GLY A 81 -3.36 -3.90 -1.70
CA GLY A 81 -4.30 -4.96 -1.38
C GLY A 81 -4.69 -5.87 -2.54
N ARG A 82 -3.99 -5.81 -3.68
CA ARG A 82 -4.26 -6.68 -4.82
C ARG A 82 -3.88 -8.14 -4.52
N GLU A 83 -4.63 -9.07 -5.10
CA GLU A 83 -4.34 -10.50 -4.94
C GLU A 83 -3.08 -10.94 -5.69
N LEU A 84 -2.31 -11.85 -5.10
CA LEU A 84 -1.06 -12.35 -5.71
C LEU A 84 -1.28 -13.03 -7.06
N ASN A 85 -2.43 -13.68 -7.26
CA ASN A 85 -2.78 -14.30 -8.54
C ASN A 85 -2.96 -13.26 -9.66
N ASP A 86 -3.54 -12.11 -9.35
CA ASP A 86 -3.73 -11.03 -10.31
C ASP A 86 -2.39 -10.36 -10.64
N ILE A 87 -1.56 -10.13 -9.62
CA ILE A 87 -0.21 -9.60 -9.82
C ILE A 87 0.60 -10.56 -10.69
N ALA A 88 0.56 -11.87 -10.40
CA ALA A 88 1.24 -12.89 -11.18
C ALA A 88 0.83 -12.85 -12.67
N LYS A 89 -0.46 -12.66 -12.96
CA LYS A 89 -0.96 -12.48 -14.33
C LYS A 89 -0.45 -11.20 -14.99
N ILE A 90 -0.48 -10.06 -14.29
CA ILE A 90 -0.02 -8.75 -14.81
C ILE A 90 1.44 -8.83 -15.28
N PHE A 91 2.31 -9.47 -14.49
CA PHE A 91 3.72 -9.60 -14.81
C PHE A 91 4.06 -10.83 -15.67
N ASN A 92 3.08 -11.68 -15.98
CA ASN A 92 3.27 -12.98 -16.62
C ASN A 92 4.31 -13.86 -15.88
N LEU A 93 4.14 -14.00 -14.57
CA LEU A 93 5.03 -14.76 -13.68
C LEU A 93 4.23 -15.74 -12.83
N THR A 94 4.93 -16.65 -12.15
CA THR A 94 4.32 -17.48 -11.11
C THR A 94 4.10 -16.68 -9.83
N VAL A 95 3.09 -17.05 -9.05
CA VAL A 95 2.85 -16.49 -7.70
C VAL A 95 4.08 -16.63 -6.81
N GLN A 96 4.80 -17.75 -6.92
CA GLN A 96 6.03 -17.96 -6.17
C GLN A 96 7.10 -16.93 -6.55
N ARG A 97 7.24 -16.59 -7.83
CA ARG A 97 8.19 -15.54 -8.24
C ARG A 97 7.77 -14.15 -7.76
N ILE A 98 6.47 -13.85 -7.70
CA ILE A 98 5.98 -12.60 -7.10
C ILE A 98 6.36 -12.51 -5.62
N ARG A 99 6.20 -13.61 -4.86
CA ARG A 99 6.62 -13.67 -3.44
C ARG A 99 8.12 -13.44 -3.28
N GLN A 100 8.93 -14.12 -4.10
CA GLN A 100 10.38 -13.93 -4.09
C GLN A 100 10.77 -12.48 -4.39
N ILE A 101 10.19 -11.84 -5.41
CA ILE A 101 10.46 -10.44 -5.72
C ILE A 101 10.13 -9.54 -4.53
N PHE A 102 8.99 -9.78 -3.88
CA PHE A 102 8.63 -9.02 -2.69
C PHE A 102 9.63 -9.21 -1.54
N ASP A 103 9.97 -10.46 -1.21
CA ASP A 103 10.91 -10.76 -0.13
C ASP A 103 12.32 -10.19 -0.45
N GLU A 104 12.82 -10.36 -1.68
CA GLU A 104 14.08 -9.77 -2.18
C GLU A 104 14.06 -8.23 -2.07
N THR A 105 12.92 -7.59 -2.34
CA THR A 105 12.77 -6.12 -2.22
C THR A 105 12.87 -5.66 -0.77
N ILE A 106 12.21 -6.37 0.15
CA ILE A 106 12.26 -6.04 1.58
C ILE A 106 13.65 -6.32 2.16
N GLU A 107 14.33 -7.38 1.69
CA GLU A 107 15.70 -7.70 2.12
C GLU A 107 16.69 -6.57 1.86
N LYS A 108 16.51 -5.80 0.78
CA LYS A 108 17.35 -4.62 0.48
C LYS A 108 17.23 -3.50 1.50
N LEU A 109 16.15 -3.45 2.28
CA LEU A 109 15.98 -2.45 3.33
C LEU A 109 16.84 -2.75 4.57
N PHE A 110 17.45 -3.93 4.65
CA PHE A 110 18.32 -4.33 5.76
C PHE A 110 19.81 -4.05 5.52
N TYR A 111 20.18 -3.61 4.32
CA TYR A 111 21.57 -3.37 3.89
C TYR A 111 21.78 -1.89 3.55
#